data_AF-A0A7J2TJ40-F1
#
_entry.id   AF-A0A7J2TJ40-F1
#
_cell.length_a   1.000
_cell.length_b   1.000
_cell.length_c   1.000
_cell.angle_alpha   90.00
_cell.angle_beta   90.00
_cell.angle_gamma   90.00
#
_symmetry.space_group_name_H-M   'P 1'
#
loop_
_entity.id
_entity.type
_entity.pdbx_description
1 polymer ?
#
loop_
_entity_poly.entity_id
_entity_poly.type
_entity_poly.pdbx_seq_one_letter_code
_entity_poly.pdbx_strand_id
1 'polypeptide(L)'
;MIRRRLILFVNEYGNGRVPDFRIKGEILEEDWKKHELVHRSRRGGKRKFYGMTGFAKYKVHDADDNAMRLFRIGELIGAGAKASFGFGFFRISPI
;
A
#
# COMPACT_ATOMS: atom_id res chain seq x y z
N MET A 1 4.46 -0.77 5.02
CA MET A 1 4.34 -1.59 3.77
C MET A 1 4.73 -0.84 2.50
N ILE A 2 4.39 0.45 2.35
CA ILE A 2 4.72 1.26 1.16
C ILE A 2 6.24 1.39 0.94
N ARG A 3 7.01 1.70 2.00
CA ARG A 3 8.48 1.86 1.94
C ARG A 3 9.18 0.67 1.30
N ARG A 4 8.81 -0.55 1.68
CA ARG A 4 9.39 -1.77 1.12
C ARG A 4 9.16 -1.87 -0.38
N ARG A 5 7.98 -1.49 -0.85
CA ARG A 5 7.68 -1.48 -2.29
C ARG A 5 8.49 -0.43 -3.04
N LEU A 6 8.62 0.77 -2.46
CA LEU A 6 9.48 1.81 -3.02
C LEU A 6 10.94 1.37 -3.08
N ILE A 7 11.45 0.66 -2.07
CA ILE A 7 12.81 0.09 -2.09
C ILE A 7 12.98 -0.88 -3.26
N LEU A 8 12.02 -1.80 -3.47
CA LEU A 8 12.07 -2.73 -4.60
C LEU A 8 12.07 -1.99 -5.93
N PHE A 9 11.23 -0.97 -6.07
CA PHE A 9 11.16 -0.16 -7.29
C PHE A 9 12.47 0.59 -7.56
N VAL A 10 13.05 1.22 -6.54
CA VAL A 10 14.34 1.92 -6.65
C VAL A 10 15.47 0.94 -6.97
N ASN A 11 15.50 -0.23 -6.34
CA ASN A 11 16.53 -1.25 -6.60
C ASN A 11 16.44 -1.83 -8.02
N GLU A 12 15.24 -1.88 -8.61
CA GLU A 12 15.01 -2.47 -9.93
C GLU A 12 15.24 -1.44 -11.05
N TYR A 13 14.82 -0.19 -10.88
CA TYR A 13 14.74 0.79 -11.96
C TYR A 13 15.54 2.08 -11.73
N GLY A 14 16.12 2.28 -10.54
CA GLY A 14 16.75 3.55 -10.17
C GLY A 14 18.10 3.37 -9.51
N ASN A 15 18.68 4.51 -9.12
CA ASN A 15 19.89 4.57 -8.29
C ASN A 15 19.60 5.55 -7.14
N GLY A 16 19.49 5.05 -5.91
CA GLY A 16 19.17 5.89 -4.76
C GLY A 16 18.86 5.11 -3.49
N ARG A 17 18.75 5.84 -2.37
CA ARG A 17 18.32 5.28 -1.08
C ARG A 17 16.92 5.77 -0.75
N VAL A 18 16.07 4.87 -0.29
CA VAL A 18 14.74 5.23 0.22
C VAL A 18 14.88 5.69 1.67
N PRO A 19 14.57 6.98 1.96
CA PRO A 19 14.77 7.52 3.29
C PRO A 19 13.92 6.79 4.34
N ASP A 20 14.38 6.84 5.58
CA ASP A 20 13.54 6.48 6.72
C ASP A 20 12.50 7.58 6.97
N PHE A 21 11.45 7.20 7.70
CA PHE A 21 10.35 8.09 8.05
C PHE A 21 9.93 7.81 9.49
N ARG A 22 9.35 8.82 10.12
CA ARG A 22 8.75 8.75 11.44
C ARG A 22 7.30 9.22 11.36
N ILE A 23 6.42 8.41 11.93
CA ILE A 23 5.02 8.77 12.12
C ILE A 23 4.51 8.21 13.44
N LYS A 24 3.72 9.01 14.15
CA LYS A 24 2.95 8.62 15.32
C LYS A 24 1.50 8.99 15.08
N GLY A 25 0.62 8.01 15.23
CA GLY A 25 -0.81 8.20 15.10
C GLY A 25 -1.56 7.03 15.70
N GLU A 26 -2.87 7.16 15.75
CA GLU A 26 -3.79 6.15 16.25
C GLU A 26 -4.90 5.89 15.23
N ILE A 27 -5.42 4.67 15.22
CA ILE A 27 -6.60 4.30 14.43
C ILE A 27 -7.83 4.74 15.23
N LEU A 28 -8.68 5.57 14.63
CA LEU A 28 -9.94 5.99 15.22
C LEU A 28 -11.07 5.03 14.85
N GLU A 29 -11.09 4.61 13.59
CA GLU A 29 -12.15 3.77 13.02
C GLU A 29 -11.56 2.97 11.86
N GLU A 30 -12.04 1.75 11.68
CA GLU A 30 -11.73 0.94 10.51
C GLU A 30 -12.91 0.05 10.14
N ASP A 31 -13.10 -0.15 8.84
CA ASP A 31 -14.03 -1.13 8.30
C ASP A 31 -13.34 -1.87 7.15
N TRP A 32 -13.27 -3.19 7.27
CA TRP A 32 -12.54 -4.05 6.36
C TRP A 32 -13.42 -5.20 5.87
N LYS A 33 -13.50 -5.32 4.54
CA LYS A 33 -14.13 -6.45 3.87
C LYS A 33 -13.09 -7.35 3.23
N LYS A 34 -13.14 -8.64 3.59
CA LYS A 34 -12.31 -9.69 2.98
C LYS A 34 -12.92 -10.16 1.67
N HIS A 35 -12.08 -10.41 0.68
CA HIS A 35 -12.48 -10.88 -0.65
C HIS A 35 -11.67 -12.10 -1.06
N GLU A 36 -12.35 -13.06 -1.65
CA GLU A 36 -11.73 -14.14 -2.41
C GLU A 36 -11.93 -13.87 -3.90
N LEU A 37 -10.82 -13.63 -4.61
CA LEU A 37 -10.80 -13.38 -6.04
C LEU A 37 -10.27 -14.63 -6.75
N VAL A 38 -11.03 -15.10 -7.73
CA VAL A 38 -10.71 -16.30 -8.49
C VAL A 38 -10.33 -15.90 -9.91
N HIS A 39 -9.10 -16.24 -10.31
CA HIS A 39 -8.63 -16.02 -11.67
C HIS A 39 -8.35 -17.36 -12.35
N ARG A 40 -8.82 -17.52 -13.59
CA ARG A 40 -8.52 -18.70 -14.41
C ARG A 40 -7.58 -18.31 -15.54
N SER A 41 -6.34 -18.77 -15.46
CA SER A 41 -5.36 -18.61 -16.53
C SER A 41 -5.41 -19.83 -17.44
N ARG A 42 -5.35 -19.62 -18.77
CA ARG A 42 -5.22 -20.73 -19.74
C ARG A 42 -3.94 -21.54 -19.54
N ARG A 43 -2.85 -20.92 -19.08
CA ARG A 43 -1.54 -21.57 -18.87
C ARG A 43 -1.31 -22.05 -17.44
N GLY A 44 -1.90 -21.38 -16.45
CA GLY A 44 -1.59 -21.58 -15.02
C GLY A 44 -2.72 -22.17 -14.18
N GLY A 45 -3.80 -22.64 -14.81
CA GLY A 45 -4.96 -23.20 -14.12
C GLY A 45 -5.76 -22.15 -13.33
N LYS A 46 -6.53 -22.62 -12.33
CA LYS A 46 -7.35 -21.78 -11.45
C LYS A 46 -6.52 -21.34 -10.25
N ARG A 47 -6.38 -20.03 -10.06
CA ARG A 47 -5.70 -19.42 -8.91
C ARG A 47 -6.69 -18.65 -8.05
N LYS A 48 -6.47 -18.71 -6.74
CA LYS A 48 -7.21 -17.93 -5.74
C LYS A 48 -6.31 -16.82 -5.19
N PHE A 49 -6.89 -15.66 -5.00
CA PHE A 49 -6.25 -14.49 -4.41
C PHE A 49 -7.12 -14.01 -3.26
N TYR A 50 -6.52 -13.74 -2.12
CA TYR A 50 -7.21 -13.16 -0.98
C TYR A 50 -6.77 -11.72 -0.84
N GLY A 51 -7.74 -10.83 -0.73
CA GLY A 51 -7.52 -9.39 -0.60
C GLY A 51 -8.48 -8.78 0.41
N MET A 52 -8.21 -7.52 0.76
CA MET A 52 -9.09 -6.72 1.60
C MET A 52 -9.35 -5.38 0.91
N THR A 53 -10.58 -4.88 1.05
CA THR A 53 -10.93 -3.49 0.73
C THR A 53 -11.60 -2.89 1.95
N GLY A 54 -11.57 -1.58 2.07
CA GLY A 54 -12.14 -0.91 3.23
C GLY A 54 -11.54 0.46 3.41
N PHE A 55 -11.74 1.02 4.59
CA PHE A 55 -11.13 2.27 4.99
C PHE A 55 -10.63 2.16 6.43
N ALA A 56 -9.69 3.03 6.77
CA ALA A 56 -9.33 3.32 8.14
C ALA A 56 -9.13 4.82 8.31
N LYS A 57 -9.64 5.36 9.41
CA LYS A 57 -9.48 6.75 9.82
C LYS A 57 -8.37 6.80 10.85
N TYR A 58 -7.41 7.68 10.61
CA TYR A 58 -6.26 7.84 11.49
C TYR A 58 -6.24 9.26 12.04
N LYS A 59 -5.89 9.38 13.33
CA LYS A 59 -5.42 10.64 13.89
C LYS A 59 -3.90 10.63 13.89
N VAL A 60 -3.30 11.54 13.13
CA VAL A 60 -1.84 11.69 13.07
C VAL A 60 -1.42 12.73 14.11
N HIS A 61 -0.60 12.32 15.06
CA HIS A 61 -0.08 13.21 16.11
C HIS A 61 1.24 13.86 15.70
N ASP A 62 2.10 13.11 15.00
CA ASP A 62 3.43 13.52 14.57
C ASP A 62 3.76 12.80 13.27
N ALA A 63 4.25 13.52 12.27
CA ALA A 63 4.69 12.95 10.99
C ALA A 63 5.77 13.84 10.40
N ASP A 64 6.89 13.23 10.02
CA ASP A 64 7.91 13.93 9.25
C ASP A 64 7.50 14.08 7.77
N ASP A 65 8.20 14.96 7.06
CA ASP A 65 7.96 15.20 5.64
C ASP A 65 8.10 13.92 4.80
N ASN A 66 8.99 13.01 5.20
CA ASN A 66 9.22 11.76 4.50
C ASN A 66 8.04 10.81 4.63
N ALA A 67 7.36 10.76 5.78
CA ALA A 67 6.16 9.97 5.99
C ALA A 67 5.04 10.43 5.04
N MET A 68 4.82 11.75 4.96
CA MET A 68 3.80 12.33 4.09
C MET A 68 4.12 12.13 2.60
N ARG A 69 5.40 12.28 2.22
CA ARG A 69 5.86 11.97 0.85
C ARG A 69 5.67 10.50 0.52
N LEU A 70 6.02 9.60 1.44
CA LEU A 70 5.88 8.17 1.25
C LEU A 70 4.42 7.77 1.03
N PHE A 71 3.50 8.39 1.77
CA PHE A 71 2.07 8.18 1.60
C PHE A 71 1.58 8.57 0.20
N ARG A 72 1.95 9.77 -0.28
CA ARG A 72 1.60 10.23 -1.64
C ARG A 72 2.18 9.31 -2.72
N ILE A 73 3.42 8.84 -2.55
CA ILE A 73 4.02 7.85 -3.45
C ILE A 73 3.22 6.54 -3.41
N GLY A 74 2.78 6.11 -2.23
CA GLY A 74 2.00 4.90 -2.05
C GLY A 74 0.64 4.92 -2.75
N GLU A 75 0.00 6.09 -2.89
CA GLU A 75 -1.23 6.21 -3.70
C GLU A 75 -0.98 5.90 -5.18
N LEU A 76 0.23 6.18 -5.69
CA LEU A 76 0.61 5.92 -7.08
C LEU A 76 1.05 4.47 -7.31
N ILE A 77 1.84 3.91 -6.40
CA ILE A 77 2.45 2.58 -6.60
C ILE A 77 1.69 1.45 -5.90
N GLY A 78 0.75 1.78 -5.01
CA GLY A 78 0.08 0.85 -4.11
C GLY A 78 0.95 0.43 -2.90
N ALA A 79 0.38 -0.41 -2.05
CA ALA A 79 1.02 -0.98 -0.88
C ALA A 79 0.91 -2.52 -0.85
N GLY A 80 1.94 -3.17 -0.33
CA GLY A 80 1.92 -4.62 -0.09
C GLY A 80 2.20 -5.45 -1.35
N ALA A 81 1.76 -6.71 -1.30
CA ALA A 81 2.03 -7.69 -2.35
C ALA A 81 1.10 -7.50 -3.56
N LYS A 82 1.59 -7.90 -4.75
CA LYS A 82 0.80 -7.96 -6.00
C LYS A 82 0.22 -6.62 -6.47
N ALA A 83 0.74 -5.49 -6.01
CA ALA A 83 0.30 -4.18 -6.51
C ALA A 83 0.53 -3.97 -8.00
N SER A 84 1.51 -4.64 -8.61
CA SER A 84 1.69 -4.67 -10.08
C SER A 84 0.53 -5.39 -10.82
N PHE A 85 -0.33 -6.10 -10.10
CA PHE A 85 -1.56 -6.73 -10.61
C PHE A 85 -2.83 -5.98 -10.16
N GLY A 86 -2.71 -4.74 -9.69
CA GLY A 86 -3.86 -3.90 -9.29
C GLY A 86 -4.29 -3.99 -7.82
N PHE A 87 -3.52 -4.68 -6.97
CA PHE A 87 -3.88 -4.85 -5.54
C PHE A 87 -3.27 -3.76 -4.65
N GLY A 88 -3.89 -3.53 -3.49
CA GLY A 88 -3.29 -2.68 -2.45
C GLY A 88 -3.19 -1.19 -2.81
N PHE A 89 -3.94 -0.74 -3.82
CA PHE A 89 -4.15 0.68 -4.07
C PHE A 89 -5.08 1.26 -3.01
N PHE A 90 -4.80 2.49 -2.62
CA PHE A 90 -5.56 3.22 -1.63
C PHE A 90 -5.53 4.70 -1.99
N ARG A 91 -6.42 5.46 -1.37
CA ARG A 91 -6.43 6.93 -1.43
C ARG A 91 -6.40 7.48 -0.01
N ILE A 92 -5.73 8.60 0.15
CA ILE A 92 -5.73 9.36 1.40
C ILE A 92 -6.58 10.60 1.17
N SER A 93 -7.45 10.89 2.13
CA SER A 93 -8.28 12.08 2.08
C SER A 93 -8.33 12.70 3.47
N PRO A 94 -8.17 14.03 3.58
CA PRO A 94 -8.43 14.72 4.83
C PRO A 94 -9.92 14.59 5.16
N ILE A 95 -10.22 14.47 6.46
CA ILE A 95 -11.57 14.39 7.01
C ILE A 95 -11.80 15.64 7.84
#